data_AF-A0A536EGJ7-F1
#
_entry.id   AF-A0A536EGJ7-F1
#
_cell.length_a   1.000
_cell.length_b   1.000
_cell.length_c   1.000
_cell.angle_alpha   90.00
_cell.angle_beta   90.00
_cell.angle_gamma   90.00
#
_symmetry.space_group_name_H-M   'P 1'
#
loop_
_entity.id
_entity.type
_entity.pdbx_description
1 polymer ?
#
loop_
_entity_poly.entity_id
_entity_poly.type
_entity_poly.pdbx_seq_one_letter_code
_entity_poly.pdbx_strand_id
1 'polypeptide(L)'
;MDGSTRMYDESLALLERSADRQAAVEVRNQIGMIANEQGDFTTAVDILRECVAFSRSSGDLPRMGRHLESLANAQLGLGDIEGAASSWTESLAILRELNDRFGIIWSVGGLALVAAARKDDERALRLAAVVDRLSRESSLSTWSFRVKELNDMSERIRKKLGPNKSEAVWNEGQTMNVARALEYALGGSPQAESAAAEAGPLSRREREVAAMVAGGLTNREIAQRLFIAERTAEGHVERIRNKLGMRSRTEVATWAVAHGLGPRQP
;
A
#
# COMPACT_ATOMS: atom_id res chain seq x y z
N MET A 1 -39.90 -6.02 0.31
CA MET A 1 -39.02 -6.40 1.43
C MET A 1 -39.19 -7.88 1.82
N ASP A 2 -39.61 -8.79 0.92
CA ASP A 2 -40.17 -10.09 1.37
C ASP A 2 -39.73 -11.34 0.55
N GLY A 3 -38.94 -11.16 -0.52
CA GLY A 3 -38.42 -12.29 -1.33
C GLY A 3 -36.97 -12.62 -1.00
N SER A 4 -36.13 -11.58 -0.90
CA SER A 4 -34.71 -11.67 -0.55
C SER A 4 -34.51 -12.37 0.79
N THR A 5 -35.07 -11.81 1.88
CA THR A 5 -34.95 -12.33 3.24
C THR A 5 -35.42 -13.78 3.37
N ARG A 6 -36.49 -14.15 2.66
CA ARG A 6 -37.03 -15.52 2.68
C ARG A 6 -36.14 -16.53 1.94
N MET A 7 -35.60 -16.16 0.77
CA MET A 7 -34.59 -16.99 0.09
C MET A 7 -33.28 -17.08 0.92
N TYR A 8 -32.98 -16.06 1.73
CA TYR A 8 -31.82 -16.03 2.62
C TYR A 8 -31.98 -16.96 3.83
N ASP A 9 -33.12 -16.94 4.51
CA ASP A 9 -33.40 -17.84 5.64
C ASP A 9 -33.44 -19.31 5.19
N GLU A 10 -34.01 -19.57 4.01
CA GLU A 10 -34.03 -20.92 3.41
C GLU A 10 -32.61 -21.39 3.03
N SER A 11 -31.78 -20.52 2.47
CA SER A 11 -30.39 -20.84 2.11
C SER A 11 -29.54 -21.12 3.35
N LEU A 12 -29.68 -20.31 4.41
CA LEU A 12 -28.97 -20.50 5.67
C LEU A 12 -29.38 -21.82 6.35
N ALA A 13 -30.69 -22.13 6.39
CA ALA A 13 -31.21 -23.38 6.96
C ALA A 13 -30.82 -24.64 6.15
N LEU A 14 -30.57 -24.50 4.84
CA LEU A 14 -30.03 -25.57 4.00
C LEU A 14 -28.53 -25.79 4.25
N LEU A 15 -27.78 -24.72 4.49
CA LEU A 15 -26.35 -24.76 4.76
C LEU A 15 -26.00 -25.23 6.16
N GLU A 16 -26.83 -24.93 7.17
CA GLU A 16 -26.71 -25.51 8.52
C GLU A 16 -26.91 -27.03 8.53
N ARG A 17 -27.60 -27.57 7.52
CA ARG A 17 -27.80 -29.01 7.29
C ARG A 17 -26.76 -29.62 6.34
N SER A 18 -25.90 -28.79 5.72
CA SER A 18 -24.85 -29.22 4.81
C SER A 18 -23.58 -29.57 5.58
N ALA A 19 -22.94 -30.69 5.24
CA ALA A 19 -21.60 -31.03 5.73
C ALA A 19 -20.50 -30.12 5.11
N ASP A 20 -20.83 -29.39 4.03
CA ASP A 20 -19.90 -28.48 3.35
C ASP A 20 -19.89 -27.11 4.03
N ARG A 21 -19.04 -27.00 5.05
CA ARG A 21 -18.82 -25.78 5.82
C ARG A 21 -18.21 -24.66 4.97
N GLN A 22 -17.54 -24.99 3.87
CA GLN A 22 -16.92 -24.01 2.97
C GLN A 22 -17.97 -23.33 2.09
N ALA A 23 -18.86 -24.10 1.46
CA ALA A 23 -19.97 -23.55 0.69
C ALA A 23 -20.87 -22.66 1.56
N ALA A 24 -21.06 -23.03 2.84
CA ALA A 24 -21.84 -22.24 3.79
C ALA A 24 -21.27 -20.85 4.05
N VAL A 25 -19.94 -20.73 4.12
CA VAL A 25 -19.28 -19.45 4.39
C VAL A 25 -19.30 -18.53 3.18
N GLU A 26 -19.17 -19.05 1.97
CA GLU A 26 -19.30 -18.23 0.75
C GLU A 26 -20.69 -17.61 0.65
N VAL A 27 -21.74 -18.39 0.91
CA VAL A 27 -23.11 -17.85 0.93
C VAL A 27 -23.29 -16.81 2.02
N ARG A 28 -22.73 -17.02 3.22
CA ARG A 28 -22.73 -16.00 4.29
C ARG A 28 -22.02 -14.72 3.86
N ASN A 29 -20.88 -14.81 3.15
CA ASN A 29 -20.21 -13.62 2.62
C ASN A 29 -21.11 -12.86 1.63
N GLN A 30 -21.83 -13.57 0.74
CA GLN A 30 -22.78 -12.93 -0.17
C GLN A 30 -23.95 -12.27 0.57
N ILE A 31 -24.46 -12.90 1.64
CA ILE A 31 -25.49 -12.29 2.50
C ILE A 31 -24.97 -11.02 3.15
N GLY A 32 -23.74 -11.04 3.70
CA GLY A 32 -23.11 -9.85 4.27
C GLY A 32 -22.92 -8.73 3.24
N MET A 33 -22.57 -9.05 1.99
CA MET A 33 -22.48 -8.07 0.91
C MET A 33 -23.85 -7.46 0.56
N ILE A 34 -24.91 -8.25 0.53
CA ILE A 34 -26.27 -7.75 0.27
C ILE A 34 -26.74 -6.86 1.44
N ALA A 35 -26.44 -7.24 2.68
CA ALA A 35 -26.74 -6.40 3.84
C ALA A 35 -26.00 -5.05 3.77
N ASN A 36 -24.74 -5.03 3.31
CA ASN A 36 -24.02 -3.79 2.99
C ASN A 36 -24.75 -2.92 1.96
N GLU A 37 -25.20 -3.51 0.85
CA GLU A 37 -25.91 -2.78 -0.20
C GLU A 37 -27.25 -2.20 0.29
N GLN A 38 -27.90 -2.89 1.25
CA GLN A 38 -29.14 -2.44 1.87
C GLN A 38 -28.93 -1.43 3.01
N GLY A 39 -27.69 -1.16 3.39
CA GLY A 39 -27.34 -0.29 4.51
C GLY A 39 -27.52 -0.92 5.90
N ASP A 40 -27.78 -2.22 5.98
CA ASP A 40 -27.80 -2.96 7.25
C ASP A 40 -26.38 -3.38 7.64
N PHE A 41 -25.58 -2.37 7.98
CA PHE A 41 -24.16 -2.54 8.26
C PHE A 41 -23.90 -3.33 9.55
N THR A 42 -24.82 -3.28 10.52
CA THR A 42 -24.69 -4.06 11.77
C THR A 42 -24.74 -5.55 11.46
N THR A 43 -25.79 -6.01 10.78
CA THR A 43 -25.92 -7.42 10.37
C THR A 43 -24.77 -7.84 9.45
N ALA A 44 -24.38 -6.97 8.51
CA ALA A 44 -23.25 -7.24 7.63
C ALA A 44 -21.94 -7.48 8.40
N VAL A 45 -21.60 -6.62 9.37
CA VAL A 45 -20.39 -6.77 10.18
C VAL A 45 -20.37 -8.08 10.94
N ASP A 46 -21.49 -8.46 11.57
CA ASP A 46 -21.57 -9.70 12.36
C ASP A 46 -21.32 -10.94 11.49
N ILE A 47 -22.03 -11.03 10.35
CA ILE A 47 -21.89 -12.15 9.40
C ILE A 47 -20.47 -12.21 8.80
N LEU A 48 -19.93 -11.06 8.40
CA LEU A 48 -18.64 -11.00 7.70
C LEU A 48 -17.46 -11.26 8.64
N ARG A 49 -17.56 -10.91 9.93
CA ARG A 49 -16.56 -11.28 10.93
C ARG A 49 -16.43 -12.79 11.07
N GLU A 50 -17.54 -13.52 11.07
CA GLU A 50 -17.52 -14.98 11.09
C GLU A 50 -16.88 -15.56 9.83
N CYS A 51 -17.14 -14.95 8.66
CA CYS A 51 -16.54 -15.38 7.39
C CYS A 51 -15.03 -15.18 7.37
N VAL A 52 -14.52 -14.06 7.91
CA VAL A 52 -13.09 -13.80 8.08
C VAL A 52 -12.46 -14.75 9.10
N ALA A 53 -13.13 -14.99 10.23
CA ALA A 53 -12.63 -15.92 11.24
C ALA A 53 -12.50 -17.35 10.68
N PHE A 54 -13.48 -17.78 9.88
CA PHE A 54 -13.42 -19.08 9.22
C PHE A 54 -12.26 -19.18 8.22
N SER A 55 -12.14 -18.23 7.28
CA SER A 55 -11.07 -18.28 6.26
C SER A 55 -9.67 -18.18 6.89
N ARG A 56 -9.53 -17.42 7.98
CA ARG A 56 -8.30 -17.39 8.80
C ARG A 56 -8.01 -18.75 9.43
N SER A 57 -9.01 -19.41 10.00
CA SER A 57 -8.83 -20.74 10.62
C SER A 57 -8.51 -21.84 9.61
N SER A 58 -8.97 -21.70 8.36
CA SER A 58 -8.70 -22.67 7.29
C SER A 58 -7.40 -22.38 6.52
N GLY A 59 -6.73 -21.25 6.78
CA GLY A 59 -5.53 -20.82 6.06
C GLY A 59 -5.77 -20.43 4.60
N ASP A 60 -7.02 -20.14 4.21
CA ASP A 60 -7.39 -19.77 2.84
C ASP A 60 -7.20 -18.26 2.63
N LEU A 61 -5.96 -17.86 2.37
CA LEU A 61 -5.58 -16.45 2.21
C LEU A 61 -6.36 -15.75 1.08
N PRO A 62 -6.53 -16.31 -0.14
CA PRO A 62 -7.32 -15.68 -1.19
C PRO A 62 -8.75 -15.36 -0.77
N ARG A 63 -9.42 -16.29 -0.08
CA ARG A 63 -10.77 -16.08 0.45
C ARG A 63 -10.78 -15.06 1.58
N MET A 64 -9.81 -15.13 2.47
CA MET A 64 -9.65 -14.19 3.58
C MET A 64 -9.54 -12.75 3.09
N GLY A 65 -8.73 -12.50 2.03
CA GLY A 65 -8.66 -11.19 1.38
C GLY A 65 -10.05 -10.68 1.00
N ARG A 66 -10.81 -11.40 0.18
CA ARG A 66 -12.15 -10.99 -0.26
C ARG A 66 -13.14 -10.76 0.89
N HIS A 67 -13.13 -11.62 1.91
CA HIS A 67 -14.00 -11.45 3.08
C HIS A 67 -13.64 -10.19 3.87
N LEU A 68 -12.35 -9.87 3.99
CA LEU A 68 -11.89 -8.64 4.63
C LEU A 68 -12.35 -7.40 3.86
N GLU A 69 -12.38 -7.44 2.52
CA GLU A 69 -12.88 -6.33 1.70
C GLU A 69 -14.37 -6.04 1.98
N SER A 70 -15.19 -7.09 2.03
CA SER A 70 -16.62 -7.00 2.38
C SER A 70 -16.81 -6.47 3.81
N LEU A 71 -16.05 -7.01 4.77
CA LEU A 71 -16.11 -6.58 6.17
C LEU A 71 -15.73 -5.11 6.31
N ALA A 72 -14.68 -4.69 5.62
CA ALA A 72 -14.19 -3.32 5.68
C ALA A 72 -15.20 -2.30 5.12
N ASN A 73 -15.97 -2.68 4.10
CA ASN A 73 -17.11 -1.88 3.62
C ASN A 73 -18.19 -1.74 4.70
N ALA A 74 -18.56 -2.84 5.34
CA ALA A 74 -19.56 -2.85 6.41
C ALA A 74 -19.15 -1.94 7.57
N GLN A 75 -17.88 -2.05 7.97
CA GLN A 75 -17.29 -1.23 9.04
C GLN A 75 -17.31 0.26 8.68
N LEU A 76 -16.95 0.63 7.45
CA LEU A 76 -17.06 2.03 7.01
C LEU A 76 -18.50 2.55 7.07
N GLY A 77 -19.47 1.75 6.59
CA GLY A 77 -20.89 2.09 6.63
C GLY A 77 -21.42 2.27 8.05
N LEU A 78 -20.94 1.45 8.99
CA LEU A 78 -21.26 1.53 10.42
C LEU A 78 -20.54 2.69 11.15
N GLY A 79 -19.54 3.31 10.52
CA GLY A 79 -18.70 4.33 11.13
C GLY A 79 -17.51 3.80 11.95
N ASP A 80 -17.24 2.49 11.91
CA ASP A 80 -16.03 1.86 12.46
C ASP A 80 -14.84 2.10 11.52
N ILE A 81 -14.36 3.34 11.50
CA ILE A 81 -13.29 3.79 10.59
C ILE A 81 -11.98 3.03 10.82
N GLU A 82 -11.64 2.76 12.08
CA GLU A 82 -10.39 2.09 12.45
C GLU A 82 -10.43 0.60 12.17
N GLY A 83 -11.57 -0.06 12.45
CA GLY A 83 -11.78 -1.45 12.06
C GLY A 83 -11.71 -1.62 10.54
N ALA A 84 -12.36 -0.72 9.78
CA ALA A 84 -12.27 -0.74 8.33
C ALA A 84 -10.84 -0.54 7.81
N ALA A 85 -10.09 0.38 8.42
CA ALA A 85 -8.68 0.59 8.06
C ALA A 85 -7.86 -0.69 8.26
N SER A 86 -8.01 -1.36 9.40
CA SER A 86 -7.33 -2.63 9.69
C SER A 86 -7.69 -3.69 8.65
N SER A 87 -8.98 -3.88 8.37
CA SER A 87 -9.46 -4.89 7.42
C SER A 87 -8.97 -4.63 5.99
N TRP A 88 -9.02 -3.37 5.52
CA TRP A 88 -8.49 -3.00 4.21
C TRP A 88 -6.97 -3.18 4.10
N THR A 89 -6.21 -2.80 5.12
CA THR A 89 -4.75 -2.97 5.15
C THR A 89 -4.36 -4.44 5.14
N GLU A 90 -5.04 -5.29 5.92
CA GLU A 90 -4.80 -6.73 5.94
C GLU A 90 -5.15 -7.37 4.59
N SER A 91 -6.28 -7.00 3.99
CA SER A 91 -6.66 -7.45 2.66
C SER A 91 -5.62 -7.07 1.60
N LEU A 92 -5.17 -5.80 1.60
CA LEU A 92 -4.16 -5.30 0.67
C LEU A 92 -2.84 -6.06 0.79
N ALA A 93 -2.41 -6.40 2.02
CA ALA A 93 -1.20 -7.16 2.24
C ALA A 93 -1.29 -8.57 1.62
N ILE A 94 -2.42 -9.27 1.82
CA ILE A 94 -2.68 -10.58 1.23
C ILE A 94 -2.73 -10.51 -0.29
N LEU A 95 -3.53 -9.59 -0.84
CA LEU A 95 -3.76 -9.49 -2.28
C LEU A 95 -2.50 -9.05 -3.03
N ARG A 96 -1.61 -8.30 -2.36
CA ARG A 96 -0.25 -8.04 -2.83
C ARG A 96 0.57 -9.31 -2.96
N GLU A 97 0.58 -10.18 -1.95
CA GLU A 97 1.31 -11.45 -2.00
C GLU A 97 0.78 -12.38 -3.10
N LEU A 98 -0.53 -12.34 -3.34
CA LEU A 98 -1.19 -13.11 -4.40
C LEU A 98 -1.06 -12.50 -5.79
N ASN A 99 -0.47 -11.30 -5.92
CA ASN A 99 -0.44 -10.50 -7.15
C ASN A 99 -1.83 -10.28 -7.76
N ASP A 100 -2.86 -10.19 -6.93
CA ASP A 100 -4.23 -9.91 -7.36
C ASP A 100 -4.37 -8.41 -7.67
N ARG A 101 -4.15 -8.06 -8.94
CA ARG A 101 -4.20 -6.67 -9.40
C ARG A 101 -5.56 -6.03 -9.17
N PHE A 102 -6.65 -6.80 -9.26
CA PHE A 102 -7.99 -6.28 -9.04
C PHE A 102 -8.20 -5.97 -7.55
N GLY A 103 -7.94 -6.94 -6.69
CA GLY A 103 -8.07 -6.78 -5.24
C GLY A 103 -7.17 -5.69 -4.66
N ILE A 104 -5.96 -5.52 -5.23
CA ILE A 104 -5.08 -4.39 -4.90
C ILE A 104 -5.75 -3.05 -5.16
N ILE A 105 -6.26 -2.82 -6.38
CA ILE A 105 -6.90 -1.55 -6.76
C ILE A 105 -8.13 -1.30 -5.89
N TRP A 106 -8.91 -2.37 -5.66
CA TRP A 106 -10.07 -2.34 -4.80
C TRP A 106 -9.72 -1.89 -3.37
N SER A 107 -8.73 -2.53 -2.76
CA SER A 107 -8.29 -2.25 -1.39
C SER A 107 -7.68 -0.86 -1.24
N VAL A 108 -6.91 -0.37 -2.23
CA VAL A 108 -6.42 1.02 -2.25
C VAL A 108 -7.59 2.03 -2.29
N GLY A 109 -8.65 1.73 -3.06
CA GLY A 109 -9.87 2.53 -3.07
C GLY A 109 -10.58 2.56 -1.72
N GLY A 110 -10.67 1.42 -1.05
CA GLY A 110 -11.20 1.34 0.33
C GLY A 110 -10.41 2.21 1.31
N LEU A 111 -9.08 2.18 1.22
CA LEU A 111 -8.19 3.01 2.06
C LEU A 111 -8.29 4.51 1.73
N ALA A 112 -8.62 4.89 0.49
CA ALA A 112 -8.93 6.28 0.15
C ALA A 112 -10.20 6.76 0.86
N LEU A 113 -11.24 5.92 0.94
CA LEU A 113 -12.47 6.23 1.66
C LEU A 113 -12.24 6.29 3.18
N VAL A 114 -11.43 5.40 3.74
CA VAL A 114 -10.96 5.47 5.14
C VAL A 114 -10.28 6.81 5.42
N ALA A 115 -9.34 7.23 4.56
CA ALA A 115 -8.65 8.50 4.73
C ALA A 115 -9.62 9.69 4.70
N ALA A 116 -10.61 9.68 3.79
CA ALA A 116 -11.64 10.72 3.74
C ALA A 116 -12.52 10.71 5.01
N ALA A 117 -12.86 9.54 5.55
CA ALA A 117 -13.61 9.41 6.79
C ALA A 117 -12.81 9.96 7.99
N ARG A 118 -11.49 9.74 8.02
CA ARG A 118 -10.53 10.33 8.98
C ARG A 118 -10.28 11.83 8.78
N LYS A 119 -10.88 12.46 7.76
CA LYS A 119 -10.65 13.87 7.37
C LYS A 119 -9.22 14.17 6.87
N ASP A 120 -8.49 13.14 6.44
CA ASP A 120 -7.20 13.29 5.78
C ASP A 120 -7.43 13.43 4.26
N ASP A 121 -7.85 14.64 3.87
CA ASP A 121 -8.29 14.94 2.51
C ASP A 121 -7.16 14.77 1.48
N GLU A 122 -5.93 15.14 1.84
CA GLU A 122 -4.78 15.00 0.94
C GLU A 122 -4.47 13.53 0.70
N ARG A 123 -4.48 12.71 1.75
CA ARG A 123 -4.26 11.27 1.60
C ARG A 123 -5.35 10.60 0.79
N ALA A 124 -6.60 10.95 1.05
CA ALA A 124 -7.75 10.42 0.30
C ALA A 124 -7.64 10.74 -1.20
N LEU A 125 -7.35 12.01 -1.54
CA LEU A 125 -7.23 12.43 -2.93
C LEU A 125 -6.02 11.78 -3.63
N ARG A 126 -4.89 11.64 -2.93
CA ARG A 126 -3.69 10.98 -3.45
C ARG A 126 -3.93 9.50 -3.74
N LEU A 127 -4.61 8.77 -2.84
CA LEU A 127 -4.98 7.38 -3.04
C LEU A 127 -6.03 7.22 -4.17
N ALA A 128 -6.98 8.14 -4.29
CA ALA A 128 -7.93 8.14 -5.41
C ALA A 128 -7.23 8.29 -6.76
N ALA A 129 -6.21 9.17 -6.84
CA ALA A 129 -5.41 9.32 -8.05
C ALA A 129 -4.64 8.04 -8.41
N VAL A 130 -4.10 7.32 -7.42
CA VAL A 130 -3.47 6.00 -7.60
C VAL A 130 -4.47 5.01 -8.19
N VAL A 131 -5.68 4.92 -7.62
CA VAL A 131 -6.74 4.02 -8.09
C VAL A 131 -7.12 4.32 -9.54
N ASP A 132 -7.33 5.59 -9.86
CA ASP A 132 -7.68 6.04 -11.20
C ASP A 132 -6.60 5.65 -12.23
N ARG A 133 -5.33 5.88 -11.92
CA ARG A 133 -4.21 5.46 -12.79
C ARG A 133 -4.17 3.95 -12.97
N LEU A 134 -4.15 3.19 -11.88
CA LEU A 134 -4.02 1.74 -11.93
C LEU A 134 -5.20 1.10 -12.65
N SER A 135 -6.41 1.64 -12.50
CA SER A 135 -7.61 1.17 -13.20
C SER A 135 -7.49 1.36 -14.71
N ARG A 136 -6.97 2.52 -15.16
CA ARG A 136 -6.72 2.81 -16.59
C ARG A 136 -5.66 1.88 -17.19
N GLU A 137 -4.55 1.67 -16.49
CA GLU A 137 -3.47 0.77 -16.92
C GLU A 137 -3.89 -0.70 -16.98
N SER A 138 -4.95 -1.07 -16.26
CA SER A 138 -5.47 -2.45 -16.18
C SER A 138 -6.70 -2.66 -17.06
N SER A 139 -7.19 -1.63 -17.76
CA SER A 139 -8.48 -1.63 -18.46
C SER A 139 -9.67 -2.04 -17.59
N LEU A 140 -9.59 -1.85 -16.27
CA LEU A 140 -10.60 -2.28 -15.28
C LEU A 140 -11.75 -1.26 -15.11
N SER A 141 -12.20 -0.64 -16.20
CA SER A 141 -13.14 0.50 -16.20
C SER A 141 -14.58 0.19 -15.73
N THR A 142 -14.86 -0.96 -15.12
CA THR A 142 -16.23 -1.47 -14.90
C THR A 142 -16.79 -1.34 -13.48
N TRP A 143 -16.13 -0.65 -12.54
CA TRP A 143 -16.56 -0.57 -11.14
C TRP A 143 -17.59 0.54 -10.88
N SER A 144 -18.84 0.37 -11.29
CA SER A 144 -19.84 1.47 -11.29
C SER A 144 -20.08 2.15 -9.92
N PHE A 145 -20.20 1.40 -8.82
CA PHE A 145 -20.57 1.99 -7.53
C PHE A 145 -19.40 2.62 -6.78
N ARG A 146 -18.25 1.92 -6.67
CA ARG A 146 -17.07 2.46 -5.98
C ARG A 146 -16.37 3.57 -6.76
N VAL A 147 -16.38 3.52 -8.10
CA VAL A 147 -15.89 4.65 -8.91
C VAL A 147 -16.72 5.88 -8.65
N LYS A 148 -18.04 5.74 -8.52
CA LYS A 148 -18.91 6.86 -8.15
C LYS A 148 -18.56 7.41 -6.77
N GLU A 149 -18.42 6.57 -5.75
CA GLU A 149 -18.04 7.01 -4.39
C GLU A 149 -16.69 7.76 -4.36
N LEU A 150 -15.68 7.21 -5.04
CA LEU A 150 -14.35 7.83 -5.13
C LEU A 150 -14.38 9.14 -5.92
N ASN A 151 -15.18 9.23 -6.98
CA ASN A 151 -15.37 10.46 -7.75
C ASN A 151 -16.07 11.52 -6.92
N ASP A 152 -17.20 11.19 -6.28
CA ASP A 152 -17.96 12.10 -5.41
C ASP A 152 -17.09 12.59 -4.24
N MET A 153 -16.30 11.69 -3.65
CA MET A 153 -15.31 12.02 -2.62
C MET A 153 -14.23 12.97 -3.16
N SER A 154 -13.64 12.65 -4.31
CA SER A 154 -12.58 13.45 -4.92
C SER A 154 -13.07 14.85 -5.30
N GLU A 155 -14.29 14.98 -5.83
CA GLU A 155 -14.90 16.27 -6.16
C GLU A 155 -15.14 17.13 -4.92
N ARG A 156 -15.66 16.55 -3.83
CA ARG A 156 -15.84 17.27 -2.56
C ARG A 156 -14.50 17.76 -2.01
N ILE A 157 -13.47 16.91 -2.04
CA ILE A 157 -12.14 17.27 -1.56
C ILE A 157 -11.51 18.34 -2.45
N ARG A 158 -11.60 18.23 -3.78
CA ARG A 158 -11.11 19.25 -4.73
C ARG A 158 -11.73 20.62 -4.47
N LYS A 159 -13.05 20.67 -4.24
CA LYS A 159 -13.75 21.91 -3.87
C LYS A 159 -13.22 22.50 -2.56
N LYS A 160 -12.91 21.66 -1.56
CA LYS A 160 -12.39 22.09 -0.25
C LYS A 160 -10.93 22.58 -0.32
N LEU A 161 -10.07 21.88 -1.04
CA LEU A 161 -8.63 22.20 -1.12
C LEU A 161 -8.31 23.34 -2.10
N GLY A 162 -9.21 23.60 -3.06
CA GLY A 162 -8.97 24.52 -4.17
C GLY A 162 -8.15 23.90 -5.31
N PRO A 163 -8.17 24.52 -6.50
CA PRO A 163 -7.64 23.94 -7.73
C PRO A 163 -6.14 23.61 -7.63
N ASN A 164 -5.31 24.58 -7.25
CA ASN A 164 -3.84 24.40 -7.25
C ASN A 164 -3.40 23.27 -6.30
N LYS A 165 -3.92 23.25 -5.07
CA LYS A 165 -3.52 22.25 -4.07
C LYS A 165 -4.04 20.87 -4.43
N SER A 166 -5.29 20.78 -4.90
CA SER A 166 -5.87 19.50 -5.30
C SER A 166 -5.20 18.90 -6.53
N GLU A 167 -4.78 19.73 -7.50
CA GLU A 167 -4.01 19.29 -8.67
C GLU A 167 -2.62 18.79 -8.29
N ALA A 168 -1.91 19.48 -7.40
CA ALA A 168 -0.61 19.02 -6.90
C ALA A 168 -0.71 17.64 -6.22
N VAL A 169 -1.64 17.47 -5.29
CA VAL A 169 -1.88 16.19 -4.59
C VAL A 169 -2.30 15.07 -5.56
N TRP A 170 -3.14 15.40 -6.55
CA TRP A 170 -3.56 14.46 -7.57
C TRP A 170 -2.36 13.99 -8.42
N ASN A 171 -1.52 14.92 -8.87
CA ASN A 171 -0.33 14.62 -9.67
C ASN A 171 0.69 13.77 -8.90
N GLU A 172 0.84 14.00 -7.59
CA GLU A 172 1.67 13.13 -6.74
C GLU A 172 1.16 11.67 -6.78
N GLY A 173 -0.14 11.44 -6.64
CA GLY A 173 -0.71 10.09 -6.71
C GLY A 173 -0.61 9.46 -8.11
N GLN A 174 -0.79 10.26 -9.18
CA GLN A 174 -0.62 9.80 -10.57
C GLN A 174 0.83 9.39 -10.88
N THR A 175 1.82 9.98 -10.23
CA THR A 175 3.24 9.70 -10.52
C THR A 175 3.85 8.64 -9.61
N MET A 176 3.14 8.16 -8.58
CA MET A 176 3.59 7.04 -7.76
C MET A 176 3.66 5.76 -8.60
N ASN A 177 4.83 5.11 -8.60
CA ASN A 177 4.94 3.74 -9.10
C ASN A 177 4.12 2.77 -8.21
N VAL A 178 3.91 1.54 -8.69
CA VAL A 178 3.08 0.54 -7.99
C VAL A 178 3.60 0.26 -6.58
N ALA A 179 4.91 0.00 -6.41
CA ALA A 179 5.48 -0.32 -5.10
C ALA A 179 5.23 0.79 -4.07
N ARG A 180 5.53 2.04 -4.45
CA ARG A 180 5.32 3.22 -3.61
C ARG A 180 3.85 3.44 -3.28
N ALA A 181 2.96 3.23 -4.25
CA ALA A 181 1.53 3.34 -4.04
C ALA A 181 1.02 2.35 -2.98
N LEU A 182 1.52 1.11 -3.00
CA LEU A 182 1.15 0.07 -2.03
C LEU A 182 1.71 0.38 -0.64
N GLU A 183 2.98 0.76 -0.53
CA GLU A 183 3.60 1.14 0.75
C GLU A 183 2.90 2.35 1.37
N TYR A 184 2.61 3.35 0.54
CA TYR A 184 1.85 4.52 0.96
C TYR A 184 0.45 4.14 1.45
N ALA A 185 -0.28 3.29 0.73
CA ALA A 185 -1.60 2.81 1.13
C ALA A 185 -1.56 2.05 2.47
N LEU A 186 -0.55 1.20 2.69
CA LEU A 186 -0.33 0.42 3.93
C LEU A 186 0.07 1.27 5.16
N GLY A 187 0.18 2.59 5.03
CA GLY A 187 0.45 3.51 6.14
C GLY A 187 1.80 4.21 6.08
N GLY A 188 2.59 4.00 5.01
CA GLY A 188 3.79 4.77 4.75
C GLY A 188 3.51 6.27 4.59
N SER A 189 4.47 7.11 5.00
CA SER A 189 4.45 8.55 4.75
C SER A 189 5.13 8.88 3.41
N PRO A 190 4.64 9.84 2.62
CA PRO A 190 5.30 10.28 1.38
C PRO A 190 6.71 10.85 1.62
N GLN A 191 6.96 11.38 2.83
CA GLN A 191 8.20 12.05 3.22
C GLN A 191 9.27 11.10 3.76
N ALA A 192 8.88 9.95 4.33
CA ALA A 192 9.82 8.98 4.89
C ALA A 192 10.78 8.42 3.82
N GLU A 193 10.32 8.34 2.56
CA GLU A 193 11.15 7.96 1.43
C GLU A 193 11.69 9.11 0.59
N SER A 194 11.18 10.35 0.68
CA SER A 194 11.93 11.49 0.10
C SER A 194 13.31 11.57 0.73
N ALA A 195 13.39 11.34 2.05
CA ALA A 195 14.65 11.26 2.79
C ALA A 195 15.48 10.01 2.46
N ALA A 196 14.86 8.87 2.06
CA ALA A 196 15.55 7.63 1.73
C ALA A 196 16.00 7.58 0.24
N ALA A 197 15.21 8.13 -0.66
CA ALA A 197 15.54 8.34 -2.07
C ALA A 197 16.62 9.42 -2.22
N GLU A 198 16.58 10.48 -1.42
CA GLU A 198 17.71 11.41 -1.26
C GLU A 198 18.93 10.75 -0.60
N ALA A 199 18.73 9.66 0.16
CA ALA A 199 19.85 8.96 0.76
C ALA A 199 20.63 8.06 -0.22
N GLY A 200 20.04 7.69 -1.35
CA GLY A 200 20.68 6.82 -2.34
C GLY A 200 21.00 5.41 -1.81
N PRO A 201 21.61 4.54 -2.64
CA PRO A 201 21.85 3.13 -2.32
C PRO A 201 22.91 2.90 -1.23
N LEU A 202 23.57 3.96 -0.77
CA LEU A 202 24.66 3.91 0.21
C LEU A 202 24.20 4.49 1.54
N SER A 203 24.50 3.77 2.62
CA SER A 203 24.36 4.32 3.97
C SER A 203 25.23 5.56 4.17
N ARG A 204 24.92 6.38 5.19
CA ARG A 204 25.71 7.57 5.53
C ARG A 204 27.22 7.29 5.60
N ARG A 205 27.60 6.18 6.24
CA ARG A 205 29.01 5.78 6.38
C ARG A 205 29.65 5.35 5.07
N GLU A 206 28.89 4.66 4.22
CA GLU A 206 29.34 4.27 2.89
C GLU A 206 29.52 5.48 1.95
N ARG A 207 28.68 6.53 2.09
CA ARG A 207 28.86 7.79 1.36
C ARG A 207 30.10 8.54 1.80
N GLU A 208 30.40 8.59 3.10
CA GLU A 208 31.65 9.18 3.61
C GLU A 208 32.88 8.48 3.03
N VAL A 209 32.87 7.14 2.98
CA VAL A 209 33.95 6.36 2.37
C VAL A 209 34.00 6.58 0.85
N ALA A 210 32.87 6.59 0.14
CA ALA A 210 32.80 6.86 -1.29
C ALA A 210 33.31 8.28 -1.65
N ALA A 211 33.04 9.27 -0.80
CA ALA A 211 33.56 10.63 -0.94
C ALA A 211 35.09 10.68 -0.78
N MET A 212 35.64 9.95 0.19
CA MET A 212 37.10 9.84 0.35
C MET A 212 37.77 9.11 -0.82
N VAL A 213 37.09 8.09 -1.37
CA VAL A 213 37.52 7.40 -2.59
C VAL A 213 37.52 8.38 -3.78
N ALA A 214 36.49 9.21 -3.92
CA ALA A 214 36.43 10.28 -4.92
C ALA A 214 37.51 11.36 -4.73
N GLY A 215 37.91 11.63 -3.48
CA GLY A 215 39.04 12.48 -3.15
C GLY A 215 40.42 11.86 -3.40
N GLY A 216 40.48 10.62 -3.91
CA GLY A 216 41.73 9.94 -4.25
C GLY A 216 42.46 9.31 -3.05
N LEU A 217 41.86 9.30 -1.85
CA LEU A 217 42.49 8.71 -0.67
C LEU A 217 42.63 7.19 -0.85
N THR A 218 43.66 6.60 -0.29
CA THR A 218 43.90 5.14 -0.20
C THR A 218 43.12 4.51 0.97
N ASN A 219 43.00 3.18 1.02
CA ASN A 219 42.36 2.49 2.15
C ASN A 219 43.03 2.82 3.49
N ARG A 220 44.36 2.97 3.49
CA ARG A 220 45.14 3.38 4.65
C ARG A 220 44.79 4.80 5.13
N GLU A 221 44.69 5.76 4.21
CA GLU A 221 44.33 7.14 4.55
C GLU A 221 42.87 7.26 5.00
N ILE A 222 41.96 6.51 4.36
CA ILE A 222 40.56 6.39 4.81
C ILE A 222 40.52 5.84 6.23
N ALA A 223 41.26 4.76 6.50
CA ALA A 223 41.32 4.14 7.81
C ALA A 223 41.83 5.09 8.89
N GLN A 224 42.88 5.87 8.60
CA GLN A 224 43.40 6.90 9.49
C GLN A 224 42.37 8.00 9.77
N ARG A 225 41.71 8.50 8.73
CA ARG A 225 40.71 9.58 8.85
C ARG A 225 39.45 9.14 9.58
N LEU A 226 39.16 7.85 9.52
CA LEU A 226 37.99 7.23 10.13
C LEU A 226 38.27 6.54 11.48
N PHE A 227 39.53 6.54 11.94
CA PHE A 227 40.00 5.84 13.14
C PHE A 227 39.61 4.36 13.18
N ILE A 228 39.80 3.64 12.07
CA ILE A 228 39.52 2.21 11.93
C ILE A 228 40.74 1.46 11.38
N ALA A 229 40.69 0.12 11.37
CA ALA A 229 41.70 -0.69 10.72
C ALA A 229 41.64 -0.59 9.18
N GLU A 230 42.78 -0.68 8.51
CA GLU A 230 42.88 -0.62 7.04
C GLU A 230 42.01 -1.68 6.35
N ARG A 231 41.99 -2.91 6.88
CA ARG A 231 41.13 -4.00 6.40
C ARG A 231 39.63 -3.70 6.51
N THR A 232 39.22 -2.89 7.50
CA THR A 232 37.83 -2.45 7.64
C THR A 232 37.48 -1.42 6.56
N ALA A 233 38.40 -0.49 6.27
CA ALA A 233 38.22 0.45 5.16
C ALA A 233 38.15 -0.26 3.80
N GLU A 234 38.99 -1.27 3.58
CA GLU A 234 38.92 -2.14 2.40
C GLU A 234 37.56 -2.83 2.27
N GLY A 235 37.05 -3.44 3.35
CA GLY A 235 35.73 -4.07 3.36
C GLY A 235 34.59 -3.09 3.11
N HIS A 236 34.70 -1.84 3.55
CA HIS A 236 33.73 -0.78 3.21
C HIS A 236 33.74 -0.48 1.70
N VAL A 237 34.91 -0.33 1.09
CA VAL A 237 35.04 -0.06 -0.35
C VAL A 237 34.49 -1.23 -1.17
N GLU A 238 34.76 -2.47 -0.76
CA GLU A 238 34.23 -3.66 -1.42
C GLU A 238 32.69 -3.74 -1.35
N ARG A 239 32.09 -3.48 -0.17
CA ARG A 239 30.63 -3.44 -0.04
C ARG A 239 30.00 -2.35 -0.89
N ILE A 240 30.60 -1.16 -0.93
CA ILE A 240 30.14 -0.06 -1.79
C ILE A 240 30.14 -0.49 -3.25
N ARG A 241 31.26 -1.09 -3.70
CA ARG A 241 31.39 -1.59 -5.07
C ARG A 241 30.31 -2.62 -5.40
N ASN A 242 30.08 -3.60 -4.51
CA ASN A 242 29.07 -4.64 -4.70
C ASN A 242 27.65 -4.06 -4.72
N LYS A 243 27.35 -3.11 -3.82
CA LYS A 243 26.04 -2.43 -3.78
C LYS A 243 25.76 -1.59 -5.03
N LEU A 244 26.79 -0.99 -5.62
CA LEU A 244 26.68 -0.16 -6.82
C LEU A 244 26.84 -0.96 -8.12
N GLY A 245 27.11 -2.26 -8.05
CA GLY A 245 27.37 -3.09 -9.24
C GLY A 245 28.64 -2.73 -10.01
N MET A 246 29.61 -2.09 -9.35
CA MET A 246 30.83 -1.59 -9.97
C MET A 246 31.93 -2.63 -9.96
N ARG A 247 32.92 -2.46 -10.84
CA ARG A 247 34.03 -3.42 -10.99
C ARG A 247 35.32 -2.87 -10.40
N SER A 248 35.47 -1.55 -10.32
CA SER A 248 36.70 -0.89 -9.89
C SER A 248 36.47 0.22 -8.87
N ARG A 249 37.53 0.53 -8.10
CA ARG A 249 37.59 1.70 -7.20
C ARG A 249 37.36 3.01 -7.97
N THR A 250 37.88 3.08 -9.19
CA THR A 250 37.75 4.24 -10.07
C THR A 250 36.30 4.49 -10.48
N GLU A 251 35.52 3.44 -10.77
CA GLU A 251 34.08 3.57 -11.01
C GLU A 251 33.33 4.13 -9.79
N VAL A 252 33.68 3.68 -8.58
CA VAL A 252 33.12 4.21 -7.32
C VAL A 252 33.45 5.70 -7.17
N ALA A 253 34.69 6.10 -7.48
CA ALA A 253 35.10 7.51 -7.47
C ALA A 253 34.29 8.35 -8.47
N THR A 254 34.18 7.90 -9.72
CA THR A 254 33.42 8.60 -10.77
C THR A 254 31.94 8.73 -10.40
N TRP A 255 31.34 7.67 -9.87
CA TRP A 255 29.95 7.70 -9.41
C TRP A 255 29.75 8.68 -8.27
N ALA A 256 30.63 8.68 -7.27
CA ALA A 256 30.55 9.60 -6.14
C ALA A 256 30.66 11.07 -6.58
N VAL A 257 31.54 11.39 -7.54
CA VAL A 257 31.61 12.75 -8.13
C VAL A 257 30.30 13.10 -8.86
N ALA A 258 29.77 12.19 -9.68
CA ALA A 258 28.51 12.39 -10.41
C ALA A 258 27.30 12.61 -9.48
N HIS A 259 27.36 12.08 -8.25
CA HIS A 259 26.31 12.20 -7.23
C HIS A 259 26.63 13.28 -6.16
N GLY A 260 27.57 14.18 -6.44
CA GLY A 260 27.87 15.33 -5.57
C GLY A 260 28.59 15.00 -4.25
N LEU A 261 29.16 13.79 -4.14
CA LEU A 261 29.94 13.32 -2.98
C LEU A 261 31.45 13.60 -3.15
N GLY A 262 31.87 14.17 -4.28
CA GLY A 262 33.27 14.53 -4.52
C GLY A 262 33.76 15.68 -3.62
N PRO A 263 35.09 15.87 -3.50
CA PRO A 263 35.64 17.03 -2.82
C PRO A 263 35.09 18.32 -3.45
N ARG A 264 34.50 19.20 -2.63
CA ARG A 264 34.18 20.56 -3.08
C ARG A 264 35.49 21.22 -3.50
N GLN A 265 35.62 21.54 -4.79
CA GLN A 265 36.71 22.39 -5.25
C GLN A 265 36.56 23.77 -4.58
N PRO A 266 37.67 24.38 -4.10
CA PRO A 266 37.66 25.72 -3.56
C PRO A 266 37.32 26.78 -4.64
#